data_AF-A0A5E4R0G1-F1
#
_entry.id   AF-A0A5E4R0G1-F1
#
_cell.length_a   1.000
_cell.length_b   1.000
_cell.length_c   1.000
_cell.angle_alpha   90.00
_cell.angle_beta   90.00
_cell.angle_gamma   90.00
#
_symmetry.space_group_name_H-M   'P 1'
#
loop_
_entity.id
_entity.type
_entity.pdbx_description
1 polymer ?
#
loop_
_entity_poly.entity_id
_entity_poly.type
_entity_poly.pdbx_seq_one_letter_code
_entity_poly.pdbx_strand_id
1 'polypeptide(L)'
;METMNPARSSLMVCKLPLSVGPCRGYQERWFYDTSRGVCEPFGYTGCGGNGNNFRNRDTCNRVCGNLKSSTGNDVMLNDVPSSPSEYSYFITISLNDRPKSE
;
A
#
# COMPACT_ATOMS: atom_id res chain seq x y z
N MET A 1 -25.76 12.15 -6.69
CA MET A 1 -25.27 11.03 -5.86
C MET A 1 -23.83 10.81 -6.26
N GLU A 2 -22.89 11.45 -5.56
CA GLU A 2 -21.48 11.47 -5.94
C GLU A 2 -20.93 10.05 -6.01
N THR A 3 -20.35 9.71 -7.15
CA THR A 3 -19.71 8.42 -7.41
C THR A 3 -18.55 8.24 -6.45
N MET A 4 -18.73 7.40 -5.42
CA MET A 4 -17.65 7.00 -4.53
C MET A 4 -16.55 6.35 -5.36
N ASN A 5 -15.42 7.06 -5.51
CA ASN A 5 -14.24 6.52 -6.14
C ASN A 5 -13.78 5.30 -5.31
N PRO A 6 -13.82 4.07 -5.87
CA PRO A 6 -13.53 2.84 -5.12
C PRO A 6 -12.11 2.82 -4.54
N ALA A 7 -11.20 3.63 -5.09
CA ALA A 7 -9.85 3.81 -4.59
C ALA A 7 -9.80 4.55 -3.24
N ARG A 8 -10.67 5.54 -2.99
CA ARG A 8 -10.65 6.32 -1.73
C ARG A 8 -11.20 5.53 -0.55
N SER A 9 -12.26 4.74 -0.78
CA SER A 9 -12.85 3.89 0.27
C SER A 9 -11.93 2.74 0.68
N SER A 10 -11.15 2.22 -0.26
CA SER A 10 -10.17 1.16 -0.02
C SER A 10 -8.99 1.62 0.84
N LEU A 11 -8.66 2.91 0.86
CA LEU A 11 -7.61 3.44 1.74
C LEU A 11 -8.08 3.63 3.18
N MET A 12 -9.36 3.94 3.39
CA MET A 12 -9.91 4.12 4.74
C MET A 12 -10.04 2.78 5.49
N VAL A 13 -10.44 1.71 4.80
CA VAL A 13 -10.61 0.39 5.44
C VAL A 13 -9.30 -0.12 6.06
N CYS A 14 -8.18 0.11 5.40
CA CYS A 14 -6.87 -0.31 5.86
C CYS A 14 -6.31 0.49 7.04
N LYS A 15 -6.90 1.66 7.34
CA LYS A 15 -6.54 2.47 8.52
C LYS A 15 -7.37 2.12 9.75
N LEU A 16 -8.38 1.25 9.61
CA LEU A 16 -9.17 0.78 10.74
C LEU A 16 -8.30 -0.11 11.64
N PRO A 17 -8.51 -0.06 12.97
CA PRO A 17 -7.79 -0.92 13.90
C PRO A 17 -8.12 -2.39 13.68
N LEU A 18 -7.25 -3.31 14.13
CA LEU A 18 -7.61 -4.72 14.23
C LEU A 18 -8.86 -4.88 15.11
N SER A 19 -9.80 -5.73 14.70
CA SER A 19 -11.01 -5.99 15.46
C SER A 19 -11.39 -7.47 15.47
N VAL A 20 -11.20 -8.11 16.63
CA VAL A 20 -11.42 -9.54 16.86
C VAL A 20 -12.92 -9.91 16.84
N GLY A 21 -13.78 -8.99 17.26
CA GLY A 21 -15.22 -9.23 17.44
C GLY A 21 -15.58 -9.94 18.76
N PRO A 22 -16.87 -9.94 19.17
CA PRO A 22 -17.30 -10.44 20.47
C PRO A 22 -17.71 -11.92 20.49
N CYS A 23 -17.65 -12.61 19.35
CA CYS A 23 -18.02 -14.03 19.27
C CYS A 23 -16.97 -14.95 19.90
N ARG A 24 -17.19 -16.27 19.85
CA ARG A 24 -16.27 -17.28 20.44
C ARG A 24 -15.64 -18.24 19.42
N GLY A 25 -15.77 -17.95 18.13
CA GLY A 25 -15.10 -18.72 17.09
C GLY A 25 -13.63 -18.35 16.95
N TYR A 26 -12.93 -19.06 16.07
CA TYR A 26 -11.60 -18.69 15.59
C TYR A 26 -11.53 -18.89 14.09
N GLN A 27 -11.23 -17.81 13.37
CA GLN A 27 -11.01 -17.82 11.93
C GLN A 27 -9.75 -17.01 11.66
N GLU A 28 -8.74 -17.63 11.07
CA GLU A 28 -7.56 -16.90 10.62
C GLU A 28 -7.96 -15.93 9.51
N ARG A 29 -7.68 -14.65 9.74
CA ARG A 29 -7.93 -13.54 8.82
C ARG A 29 -6.67 -12.69 8.74
N TRP A 30 -6.66 -11.75 7.80
CA TRP A 30 -5.54 -10.84 7.58
C TRP A 30 -6.00 -9.41 7.78
N PHE A 31 -5.21 -8.59 8.46
CA PHE A 31 -5.44 -7.16 8.60
C PHE A 31 -4.18 -6.41 8.16
N TYR A 32 -4.34 -5.17 7.71
CA TYR A 32 -3.22 -4.30 7.42
C TYR A 32 -2.79 -3.58 8.70
N ASP A 33 -1.55 -3.82 9.11
CA ASP A 33 -0.91 -3.08 10.18
C ASP A 33 -0.25 -1.84 9.59
N THR A 34 -0.81 -0.66 9.83
CA THR A 34 -0.29 0.61 9.33
C THR A 34 1.04 1.01 9.99
N SER A 35 1.32 0.54 11.21
CA SER A 35 2.57 0.86 11.92
C SER A 35 3.76 0.15 11.30
N ARG A 36 3.57 -1.09 10.86
CA ARG A 36 4.58 -1.90 10.16
C ARG A 36 4.45 -1.79 8.63
N GLY A 37 3.30 -1.30 8.17
CA GLY A 37 2.91 -1.16 6.78
C GLY A 37 2.85 -2.51 6.05
N VAL A 38 2.41 -3.57 6.72
CA VAL A 38 2.34 -4.93 6.18
C VAL A 38 1.04 -5.61 6.58
N CYS A 39 0.60 -6.58 5.78
CA CYS A 39 -0.53 -7.43 6.12
C CYS A 39 -0.11 -8.58 7.03
N GLU A 40 -0.84 -8.76 8.13
CA GLU A 40 -0.54 -9.68 9.22
C GLU A 40 -1.74 -10.59 9.49
N PRO A 41 -1.52 -11.85 9.91
CA PRO A 41 -2.61 -12.72 10.32
C PRO A 41 -3.14 -12.31 11.71
N PHE A 42 -4.45 -12.51 11.93
CA PHE A 42 -5.09 -12.39 13.25
C PHE A 42 -6.27 -13.35 13.40
N GLY A 43 -6.69 -13.60 14.64
CA GLY A 43 -7.86 -14.41 14.96
C GLY A 43 -9.14 -13.57 14.97
N TYR A 44 -10.04 -13.82 14.01
CA TYR A 44 -11.39 -13.26 14.01
C TYR A 44 -12.39 -14.24 14.62
N THR A 45 -13.27 -13.73 15.49
CA THR A 45 -14.20 -14.59 16.24
C THR A 45 -15.43 -15.03 15.46
N GLY A 46 -15.63 -14.53 14.24
CA GLY A 46 -16.72 -14.92 13.35
C GLY A 46 -17.89 -13.95 13.30
N CYS A 47 -17.99 -12.97 14.21
CA CYS A 47 -19.00 -11.90 14.12
C CYS A 47 -18.45 -10.54 14.57
N GLY A 48 -19.15 -9.46 14.20
CA GLY A 48 -18.73 -8.09 14.49
C GLY A 48 -17.48 -7.70 13.72
N GLY A 49 -16.57 -6.97 14.37
CA GLY A 49 -15.33 -6.54 13.73
C GLY A 49 -15.51 -5.29 12.86
N ASN A 50 -14.58 -5.10 11.92
CA ASN A 50 -14.63 -4.04 10.92
C ASN A 50 -14.04 -4.53 9.58
N GLY A 51 -13.95 -3.64 8.59
CA GLY A 51 -13.51 -3.99 7.24
C GLY A 51 -12.02 -4.30 7.07
N ASN A 52 -11.15 -4.00 8.04
CA ASN A 52 -9.74 -4.40 8.01
C ASN A 52 -9.60 -5.89 8.36
N ASN A 53 -10.25 -6.72 7.54
CA ASN A 53 -10.43 -8.14 7.76
C ASN A 53 -10.56 -8.83 6.40
N PHE A 54 -9.47 -9.46 5.96
CA PHE A 54 -9.34 -10.11 4.67
C PHE A 54 -9.18 -11.62 4.85
N ARG A 55 -9.65 -12.40 3.88
CA ARG A 55 -9.58 -13.87 3.95
C ARG A 55 -8.18 -14.43 3.76
N ASN A 56 -7.30 -13.72 3.05
CA ASN A 56 -5.93 -14.12 2.79
C ASN A 56 -5.02 -12.89 2.63
N ARG A 57 -3.70 -13.13 2.75
CA ARG A 57 -2.64 -12.12 2.68
C ARG A 57 -2.66 -11.33 1.38
N ASP A 58 -2.84 -12.01 0.25
CA ASP A 58 -2.76 -11.37 -1.08
C ASP A 58 -3.90 -10.38 -1.30
N THR A 59 -5.11 -10.71 -0.84
CA THR A 59 -6.23 -9.77 -0.88
C THR A 59 -5.95 -8.54 -0.03
N CYS A 60 -5.41 -8.73 1.18
CA CYS A 60 -5.01 -7.61 2.03
C CYS A 60 -3.94 -6.74 1.35
N ASN A 61 -2.88 -7.34 0.79
CA ASN A 61 -1.80 -6.60 0.13
C ASN A 61 -2.30 -5.85 -1.11
N ARG A 62 -3.21 -6.44 -1.89
CA ARG A 62 -3.80 -5.76 -3.06
C ARG A 62 -4.65 -4.56 -2.68
N VAL A 63 -5.34 -4.61 -1.54
CA VAL A 63 -6.19 -3.53 -1.06
C VAL A 63 -5.38 -2.45 -0.33
N CYS A 64 -4.40 -2.85 0.48
CA CYS A 64 -3.73 -1.98 1.45
C CYS A 64 -2.22 -1.79 1.26
N GLY A 65 -1.57 -2.62 0.44
CA GLY A 65 -0.11 -2.64 0.31
C GLY A 65 0.50 -1.31 -0.18
N ASN A 66 -0.28 -0.52 -0.91
CA ASN A 66 0.17 0.77 -1.47
C ASN A 66 0.03 1.96 -0.49
N LEU A 67 -0.45 1.76 0.74
CA LEU A 67 -0.68 2.84 1.70
C LEU A 67 0.58 3.52 2.25
N LYS A 68 1.75 2.92 2.04
CA LYS A 68 3.04 3.53 2.43
C LYS A 68 3.31 4.86 1.69
N SER A 69 2.58 5.17 0.62
CA SER A 69 2.70 6.44 -0.10
C SER A 69 1.77 7.55 0.41
N SER A 70 0.95 7.30 1.43
CA SER A 70 -0.12 8.21 1.84
C SER A 70 0.20 9.01 3.11
N THR A 71 1.34 9.70 3.11
CA THR A 71 1.59 10.84 4.01
C THR A 71 1.46 12.11 3.18
N GLY A 72 0.35 12.83 3.38
CA GLY A 72 0.05 14.20 2.90
C GLY A 72 0.93 14.76 1.79
N ASN A 73 0.60 14.40 0.55
CA ASN A 73 0.79 15.09 -0.75
C ASN A 73 0.65 13.98 -1.80
N ASP A 74 -0.53 13.85 -2.40
CA ASP A 74 -0.80 12.95 -3.52
C ASP A 74 -0.09 13.44 -4.79
N VAL A 75 1.23 13.37 -4.81
CA VAL A 75 1.97 13.18 -6.06
C VAL A 75 2.01 11.68 -6.28
N MET A 76 1.29 11.27 -7.32
CA MET A 76 1.40 9.96 -7.97
C MET A 76 2.86 9.51 -8.00
N LEU A 77 3.10 8.21 -7.89
CA LEU A 77 4.39 7.57 -8.14
C LEU A 77 4.92 8.00 -9.51
N ASN A 78 5.65 9.11 -9.50
CA ASN A 78 6.35 9.78 -10.58
C ASN A 78 7.50 10.53 -9.92
N ASP A 79 8.34 9.79 -9.20
CA ASP A 79 9.75 10.07 -9.34
C ASP A 79 10.14 9.48 -10.71
N VAL A 80 10.27 10.35 -11.71
CA VAL A 80 11.48 10.41 -12.55
C VAL A 80 11.82 9.16 -13.42
N PRO A 81 11.92 9.30 -14.76
CA PRO A 81 11.34 10.37 -15.58
C PRO A 81 10.49 9.88 -16.75
N SER A 82 9.32 10.50 -16.89
CA SER A 82 8.36 10.29 -17.98
C SER A 82 8.54 11.26 -19.16
N SER A 83 9.61 12.08 -19.18
CA SER A 83 9.91 13.03 -20.27
C SER A 83 11.31 12.82 -20.91
N PRO A 84 11.49 13.12 -22.22
CA PRO A 84 12.75 12.83 -22.93
C PRO A 84 13.99 13.60 -22.46
N SER A 85 13.84 14.77 -21.82
CA SER A 85 14.97 15.62 -21.41
C SER A 85 15.67 15.15 -20.13
N GLU A 86 14.93 14.60 -19.16
CA GLU A 86 15.51 14.00 -17.95
C GLU A 86 16.21 12.67 -18.25
N TYR A 87 15.66 11.86 -19.18
CA TYR A 87 16.33 10.64 -19.66
C TYR A 87 17.70 10.94 -20.28
N SER A 88 17.82 12.05 -21.01
CA SER A 88 19.10 12.48 -21.59
C SER A 88 20.14 12.84 -20.52
N TYR A 89 19.73 13.45 -19.41
CA TYR A 89 20.63 13.75 -18.29
C TYR A 89 21.16 12.47 -17.62
N PHE A 90 20.29 11.48 -17.34
CA PHE A 90 20.73 10.20 -16.78
C PHE A 90 21.65 9.40 -17.73
N ILE A 91 21.36 9.38 -19.04
CA ILE A 91 22.25 8.74 -20.03
C ILE A 91 23.62 9.45 -20.11
N THR A 92 23.66 10.78 -19.96
CA THR A 92 24.94 11.51 -19.91
C THR A 92 25.78 11.21 -18.66
N ILE A 93 25.15 10.95 -17.50
CA ILE A 93 25.86 10.53 -16.28
C ILE A 93 26.53 9.16 -16.50
N SER A 94 25.84 8.19 -17.10
CA SER A 94 26.43 6.87 -17.43
C SER A 94 27.53 6.90 -18.50
N LEU A 95 27.58 7.94 -19.34
CA LEU A 95 28.68 8.15 -20.30
C LEU A 95 29.89 8.89 -19.68
N ASN A 96 29.69 9.53 -18.52
CA ASN A 96 30.73 10.23 -17.78
C ASN A 96 31.54 9.32 -16.84
N ASP A 97 31.14 8.05 -16.66
CA ASP A 97 31.88 7.02 -15.90
C ASP A 97 32.92 6.25 -16.76
N ARG A 98 33.39 6.81 -17.88
CA ARG A 98 34.62 6.33 -18.51
C ARG A 98 35.83 7.00 -17.83
N PRO A 99 36.76 6.26 -17.20
CA PRO A 99 37.97 6.86 -16.69
C PRO A 99 38.74 7.50 -17.85
N LYS A 100 38.94 8.82 -17.78
CA LYS A 100 39.94 9.52 -18.61
C LYS A 100 41.32 9.17 -18.07
N SER A 101 42.10 8.42 -18.83
CA SER A 101 43.56 8.45 -18.76
C SER A 101 44.15 8.06 -20.11
N GLU A 102 44.51 9.08 -20.90
CA GLU A 102 45.75 9.07 -21.70
C GLU A 102 46.95 9.25 -20.76
#